data_AF-D7E7U4-F1
#
_entry.id   AF-D7E7U4-F1
#
_cell.length_a   1.000
_cell.length_b   1.000
_cell.length_c   1.000
_cell.angle_alpha   90.00
_cell.angle_beta   90.00
_cell.angle_gamma   90.00
#
_symmetry.space_group_name_H-M   'P 1'
#
loop_
_entity.id
_entity.type
_entity.pdbx_description
1 polymer ?
#
loop_
_entity_poly.entity_id
_entity_poly.type
_entity_poly.pdbx_seq_one_letter_code
_entity_poly.pdbx_strand_id
1 'polypeptide(L)'
;MFSFAAGCIYLVFGVLQVIASLGFNSELTASLLIPSDTLGGFVLMIIGAVFIFGFKELYNDIDEGVSFLYVGILISLVFAGMYVLIMIGNAFGAYVIQSENFKNWVPLDDLKPSIYLSVLSVYGYYLWKEKIPLTKHNR
;
A
#
# COMPACT_ATOMS: atom_id res chain seq x y z
N MET A 1 2.39 -17.81 -3.56
CA MET A 1 3.72 -17.19 -3.77
C MET A 1 3.62 -15.68 -3.88
N PHE A 2 2.82 -15.11 -4.80
CA PHE A 2 2.66 -13.66 -4.94
C PHE A 2 2.18 -12.96 -3.64
N SER A 3 1.12 -13.47 -2.99
CA SER A 3 0.56 -12.85 -1.77
C SER A 3 1.55 -12.83 -0.61
N PHE A 4 2.41 -13.84 -0.50
CA PHE A 4 3.48 -13.85 0.49
C PHE A 4 4.54 -12.80 0.20
N ALA A 5 5.01 -12.71 -1.05
CA ALA A 5 5.99 -11.70 -1.47
C ALA A 5 5.45 -10.27 -1.28
N ALA A 6 4.21 -10.02 -1.71
CA ALA A 6 3.54 -8.74 -1.48
C ALA A 6 3.43 -8.44 0.02
N GLY A 7 2.96 -9.40 0.82
CA GLY A 7 2.84 -9.23 2.26
C GLY A 7 4.16 -8.88 2.96
N CYS A 8 5.25 -9.57 2.60
CA CYS A 8 6.60 -9.26 3.10
C CYS A 8 7.05 -7.84 2.70
N ILE A 9 6.82 -7.43 1.45
CA ILE A 9 7.17 -6.08 0.99
C ILE A 9 6.39 -5.04 1.82
N TYR A 10 5.07 -5.18 1.94
CA TYR A 10 4.24 -4.27 2.72
C TYR A 10 4.68 -4.19 4.19
N LEU A 11 5.02 -5.32 4.82
CA LEU A 11 5.55 -5.33 6.18
C LEU A 11 6.88 -4.59 6.29
N VAL A 12 7.84 -4.86 5.40
CA VAL A 12 9.16 -4.22 5.43
C VAL A 12 9.02 -2.70 5.28
N PHE A 13 8.23 -2.23 4.30
CA PHE A 13 7.98 -0.80 4.13
C PHE A 13 7.25 -0.19 5.33
N GLY A 14 6.28 -0.89 5.92
CA GLY A 14 5.58 -0.43 7.11
C GLY A 14 6.52 -0.28 8.33
N VAL A 15 7.38 -1.27 8.56
CA VAL A 15 8.40 -1.23 9.63
C VAL A 15 9.39 -0.10 9.39
N LEU A 16 9.91 0.04 8.16
CA LEU A 16 10.83 1.14 7.82
C LEU A 16 10.19 2.51 8.05
N GLN A 17 8.90 2.67 7.76
CA GLN A 17 8.19 3.93 7.96
C GLN A 17 7.99 4.29 9.44
N VAL A 18 7.74 3.28 10.29
CA VAL A 18 7.71 3.46 11.76
C VAL A 18 9.10 3.74 12.33
N ILE A 19 10.15 3.12 11.80
CA ILE A 19 11.53 3.39 12.24
C ILE A 19 11.94 4.81 11.86
N ALA A 20 11.62 5.25 10.64
CA ALA A 20 11.85 6.62 10.18
C ALA A 20 11.16 7.64 11.10
N SER A 21 9.95 7.34 11.58
CA SER A 21 9.22 8.24 12.48
C SER A 21 9.78 8.33 13.89
N LEU A 22 10.58 7.36 14.33
CA LEU A 22 11.32 7.40 15.59
C LEU A 22 12.59 8.27 15.52
N GLY A 23 12.83 8.95 14.39
CA GLY A 23 14.00 9.81 14.19
C GLY A 23 15.21 9.10 13.61
N PHE A 24 15.11 7.79 13.32
CA PHE A 24 16.13 7.02 12.62
C PHE A 24 16.00 7.20 11.11
N ASN A 25 16.12 8.45 10.64
CA ASN A 25 16.15 8.76 9.23
C ASN A 25 17.52 8.36 8.67
N SER A 26 17.53 7.42 7.72
CA SER A 26 18.74 6.97 7.03
C SER A 26 18.72 7.45 5.57
N GLU A 27 19.86 7.50 4.90
CA GLU A 27 19.92 7.74 3.45
C GLU A 27 19.06 6.73 2.67
N LEU A 28 18.87 5.52 3.22
CA LEU A 28 17.98 4.49 2.67
C LEU A 28 16.51 4.91 2.69
N THR A 29 16.02 5.53 3.77
CA THR A 29 14.60 5.96 3.84
C THR A 29 14.34 7.15 2.92
N ALA A 30 15.35 8.01 2.71
CA ALA A 30 15.30 9.09 1.74
C ALA A 30 15.28 8.59 0.29
N SER A 31 16.11 7.59 -0.05
CA SER A 31 16.16 7.05 -1.43
C SER A 31 14.92 6.23 -1.80
N LEU A 32 14.29 5.58 -0.82
CA LEU A 32 13.05 4.81 -0.99
C LEU A 32 11.77 5.67 -0.91
N LEU A 33 11.91 7.00 -0.78
CA LEU A 33 10.78 7.94 -0.63
C LEU A 33 9.84 7.48 0.49
N ILE A 34 10.40 7.17 1.66
CA ILE A 34 9.65 6.77 2.85
C ILE A 34 9.58 8.00 3.78
N PRO A 35 8.51 8.81 3.69
CA PRO A 35 8.32 9.90 4.63
C PRO A 35 8.05 9.34 6.02
N SER A 36 8.51 10.07 7.04
CA SER A 36 8.19 9.81 8.44
C SER A 36 6.68 9.89 8.65
N ASP A 37 6.01 8.74 8.77
CA ASP A 37 4.57 8.64 9.02
C ASP A 37 4.26 7.35 9.80
N THR A 38 4.19 7.46 11.12
CA THR A 38 3.91 6.32 12.00
C THR A 38 2.58 5.63 11.65
N LEU A 39 1.54 6.41 11.37
CA LEU A 39 0.20 5.86 11.09
C LEU A 39 0.18 5.16 9.73
N GLY A 40 0.79 5.77 8.70
CA GLY A 40 0.98 5.14 7.40
C GLY A 40 1.76 3.82 7.52
N GLY A 41 2.81 3.79 8.33
CA GLY A 41 3.60 2.58 8.58
C GLY A 41 2.77 1.45 9.22
N PHE A 42 1.94 1.76 10.21
CA PHE A 42 1.02 0.79 10.80
C PHE A 42 0.01 0.24 9.80
N VAL A 43 -0.54 1.10 8.96
CA VAL A 43 -1.47 0.70 7.89
C VAL A 43 -0.80 -0.27 6.92
N LEU A 44 0.44 0.03 6.50
CA LEU A 44 1.21 -0.86 5.64
C LEU A 44 1.43 -2.24 6.30
N MET A 45 1.72 -2.26 7.60
CA MET A 45 1.86 -3.52 8.33
C MET A 45 0.56 -4.33 8.37
N ILE A 46 -0.60 -3.67 8.55
CA ILE A 46 -1.91 -4.32 8.51
C ILE A 46 -2.16 -4.92 7.13
N ILE A 47 -1.92 -4.17 6.06
CA ILE A 47 -2.08 -4.65 4.67
C ILE A 47 -1.16 -5.86 4.43
N GLY A 48 0.10 -5.78 4.88
CA GLY A 48 1.05 -6.88 4.77
C GLY A 48 0.61 -8.14 5.51
N ALA A 49 0.06 -7.98 6.73
CA ALA A 49 -0.50 -9.08 7.50
C ALA A 49 -1.67 -9.74 6.78
N VAL A 50 -2.63 -8.96 6.26
CA VAL A 50 -3.78 -9.47 5.50
C VAL A 50 -3.34 -10.30 4.29
N PHE A 51 -2.32 -9.85 3.54
CA PHE A 51 -1.77 -10.62 2.43
C PHE A 51 -1.09 -11.94 2.86
N ILE A 52 -0.39 -11.94 4.00
CA ILE A 52 0.23 -13.15 4.56
C ILE A 52 -0.83 -14.14 5.05
N PHE A 53 -1.89 -13.66 5.72
CA PHE A 53 -3.01 -14.50 6.13
C PHE A 53 -3.71 -15.11 4.93
N GLY A 54 -4.02 -14.32 3.89
CA GLY A 54 -4.58 -14.83 2.65
C GLY A 54 -3.70 -15.88 1.97
N PHE A 55 -2.37 -15.74 2.03
CA PHE A 55 -1.46 -16.78 1.55
C PHE A 55 -1.56 -18.08 2.36
N LYS A 56 -1.57 -17.98 3.69
CA LYS A 56 -1.65 -19.13 4.59
C LYS A 56 -2.94 -19.92 4.37
N GLU A 57 -4.04 -19.23 4.18
CA GLU A 57 -5.37 -19.82 3.95
C GLU A 57 -5.45 -20.51 2.58
N LEU A 58 -4.90 -19.85 1.54
CA LEU A 58 -4.84 -20.41 0.19
C LEU A 58 -3.90 -21.62 0.11
N TYR A 59 -2.84 -21.67 0.94
CA TYR A 59 -1.96 -22.83 1.05
C TYR A 59 -2.65 -24.04 1.70
N ASN A 60 -3.68 -23.80 2.52
CA ASN A 60 -4.45 -24.84 3.20
C ASN A 60 -5.68 -25.31 2.39
N ASP A 61 -5.80 -24.92 1.12
CA ASP A 61 -6.93 -25.25 0.22
C ASP A 61 -8.30 -24.76 0.76
N ILE A 62 -8.28 -23.69 1.56
CA ILE A 62 -9.50 -23.05 2.06
C ILE A 62 -9.90 -21.96 1.06
N ASP A 63 -11.08 -22.12 0.44
CA ASP A 63 -11.62 -21.16 -0.54
C ASP A 63 -11.73 -19.72 0.02
N GLU A 64 -11.79 -19.54 1.35
CA GLU A 64 -11.78 -18.23 2.02
C GLU A 64 -10.48 -17.43 1.82
N GLY A 65 -9.37 -18.08 1.46
CA GLY A 65 -8.09 -17.41 1.20
C GLY A 65 -8.15 -16.40 0.05
N VAL A 66 -9.08 -16.61 -0.87
CA VAL A 66 -9.37 -15.69 -1.97
C VAL A 66 -9.97 -14.38 -1.45
N SER A 67 -10.86 -14.44 -0.45
CA SER A 67 -11.50 -13.28 0.16
C SER A 67 -10.50 -12.37 0.86
N PHE A 68 -9.53 -12.95 1.59
CA PHE A 68 -8.46 -12.17 2.23
C PHE A 68 -7.59 -11.41 1.24
N LEU A 69 -7.33 -12.00 0.06
CA LEU A 69 -6.58 -11.32 -1.00
C LEU A 69 -7.33 -10.09 -1.52
N TYR A 70 -8.63 -10.23 -1.79
CA TYR A 70 -9.49 -9.11 -2.19
C TYR A 70 -9.53 -8.01 -1.13
N VAL A 71 -9.66 -8.38 0.14
CA VAL A 71 -9.64 -7.43 1.26
C VAL A 71 -8.30 -6.69 1.31
N GLY A 72 -7.16 -7.38 1.16
CA GLY A 72 -5.84 -6.75 1.12
C GLY A 72 -5.68 -5.73 0.00
N ILE A 73 -6.18 -6.06 -1.20
CA ILE A 73 -6.17 -5.15 -2.36
C ILE A 73 -7.10 -3.95 -2.12
N LEU A 74 -8.31 -4.18 -1.62
CA LEU A 74 -9.28 -3.12 -1.33
C LEU A 74 -8.74 -2.14 -0.29
N ILE A 75 -8.21 -2.62 0.82
CA ILE A 75 -7.63 -1.76 1.86
C ILE A 75 -6.45 -0.96 1.29
N SER A 76 -5.55 -1.61 0.54
CA SER A 76 -4.44 -0.92 -0.12
C SER A 76 -4.91 0.21 -1.05
N LEU A 77 -5.92 -0.05 -1.89
CA LEU A 77 -6.50 0.95 -2.78
C LEU A 77 -7.19 2.10 -2.05
N VAL A 78 -7.91 1.82 -0.96
CA VAL A 78 -8.55 2.85 -0.14
C VAL A 78 -7.51 3.81 0.44
N PHE A 79 -6.41 3.27 0.99
CA PHE A 79 -5.34 4.11 1.54
C PHE A 79 -4.58 4.88 0.47
N ALA A 80 -4.28 4.25 -0.67
CA ALA A 80 -3.68 4.94 -1.80
C ALA A 80 -4.56 6.09 -2.30
N GLY A 81 -5.87 5.85 -2.47
CA GLY A 81 -6.84 6.87 -2.85
C GLY A 81 -6.88 8.01 -1.85
N MET A 82 -6.94 7.71 -0.54
CA MET A 82 -6.89 8.72 0.51
C MET A 82 -5.64 9.60 0.40
N TYR A 83 -4.45 9.02 0.21
CA TYR A 83 -3.22 9.79 0.08
C TYR A 83 -3.16 10.61 -1.21
N VAL A 84 -3.69 10.10 -2.32
CA VAL A 84 -3.83 10.86 -3.56
C VAL A 84 -4.77 12.06 -3.36
N LEU A 85 -5.88 11.89 -2.63
CA LEU A 85 -6.78 13.01 -2.31
C LEU A 85 -6.08 14.08 -1.47
N ILE A 86 -5.29 13.68 -0.47
CA ILE A 86 -4.50 14.60 0.36
C ILE A 86 -3.51 15.38 -0.52
N MET A 87 -2.79 14.68 -1.39
CA MET A 87 -1.84 15.25 -2.33
C MET A 87 -2.50 16.26 -3.28
N ILE A 88 -3.70 15.95 -3.79
CA ILE A 88 -4.49 16.89 -4.62
C ILE A 88 -4.92 18.11 -3.80
N GLY A 89 -5.33 17.92 -2.54
CA GLY A 89 -5.67 19.02 -1.64
C GLY A 89 -4.49 19.96 -1.42
N ASN A 90 -3.30 19.41 -1.19
CA ASN A 90 -2.07 20.17 -1.04
C ASN A 90 -1.69 20.89 -2.35
N ALA A 91 -1.83 20.22 -3.50
CA ALA A 91 -1.63 20.84 -4.81
C ALA A 91 -2.58 22.03 -5.04
N PHE A 92 -3.84 21.89 -4.63
CA PHE A 92 -4.81 22.98 -4.73
C PHE A 92 -4.43 24.16 -3.81
N GLY A 93 -3.98 23.86 -2.59
CA GLY A 93 -3.44 24.85 -1.66
C GLY A 93 -2.22 25.59 -2.19
N ALA A 94 -1.32 24.88 -2.87
CA ALA A 94 -0.09 25.42 -3.44
C ALA A 94 -0.34 26.25 -4.71
N TYR A 95 -1.05 25.71 -5.69
CA TYR A 95 -1.14 26.30 -7.02
C TYR A 95 -2.36 27.20 -7.22
N VAL A 96 -3.50 26.89 -6.58
CA VAL A 96 -4.74 27.65 -6.77
C VAL A 96 -4.88 28.73 -5.69
N ILE A 97 -4.71 28.35 -4.43
CA ILE A 97 -4.84 29.28 -3.30
C ILE A 97 -3.56 30.11 -3.10
N GLN A 98 -2.40 29.60 -3.53
CA GLN A 98 -1.08 30.22 -3.32
C GLN A 98 -0.81 30.56 -1.84
N SER A 99 -1.26 29.67 -0.95
CA SER A 99 -1.04 29.81 0.47
C SER A 99 0.46 29.78 0.79
N GLU A 100 0.92 30.69 1.66
CA GLU A 100 2.33 30.73 2.06
C GLU A 100 2.82 29.43 2.71
N ASN A 101 1.90 28.64 3.30
CA ASN A 101 2.20 27.34 3.91
C ASN A 101 2.59 26.27 2.87
N PHE A 102 2.27 26.47 1.59
CA PHE A 102 2.53 25.50 0.52
C PHE A 102 3.47 26.04 -0.57
N LYS A 103 4.14 27.17 -0.31
CA LYS A 103 4.92 27.93 -1.31
C LYS A 103 6.08 27.14 -1.95
N ASN A 104 6.56 26.09 -1.28
CA ASN A 104 7.62 25.19 -1.76
C ASN A 104 7.15 23.73 -1.88
N TRP A 105 5.84 23.48 -1.82
CA TRP A 105 5.33 22.13 -1.89
C TRP A 105 5.65 21.50 -3.24
N VAL A 106 6.24 20.32 -3.22
CA VAL A 106 6.40 19.50 -4.43
C VAL A 106 5.62 18.20 -4.29
N PRO A 107 5.10 17.64 -5.40
CA PRO A 107 4.43 16.33 -5.41
C PRO A 107 5.22 15.20 -4.74
N LEU A 108 6.55 15.27 -4.72
CA LEU A 108 7.40 14.27 -4.06
C LEU A 108 7.25 14.26 -2.53
N ASP A 109 6.87 15.39 -1.92
CA ASP A 109 6.78 15.51 -0.46
C ASP A 109 5.64 14.64 0.11
N ASP A 110 4.58 14.45 -0.68
CA ASP A 110 3.41 13.65 -0.31
C ASP A 110 3.46 12.21 -0.84
N LEU A 111 4.54 11.84 -1.54
CA LEU A 111 4.63 10.53 -2.17
C LEU A 111 4.92 9.48 -1.10
N LYS A 112 3.91 8.63 -0.86
CA LYS A 112 3.93 7.63 0.20
C LYS A 112 4.07 6.20 -0.34
N PRO A 113 4.71 5.30 0.42
CA PRO A 113 4.78 3.87 0.12
C PRO A 113 3.47 3.23 -0.29
N SER A 114 2.39 3.63 0.36
CA SER A 114 1.04 3.16 0.11
C SER A 114 0.56 3.42 -1.33
N ILE A 115 0.98 4.50 -1.97
CA ILE A 115 0.56 4.87 -3.34
C ILE A 115 1.24 3.97 -4.39
N TYR A 116 2.55 3.77 -4.31
CA TYR A 116 3.24 2.94 -5.30
C TYR A 116 3.07 1.43 -5.03
N LEU A 117 2.96 1.02 -3.76
CA LEU A 117 2.69 -0.37 -3.42
C LEU A 117 1.27 -0.80 -3.80
N SER A 118 0.28 0.11 -3.80
CA SER A 118 -1.06 -0.24 -4.28
C SER A 118 -1.09 -0.59 -5.76
N VAL A 119 -0.26 0.07 -6.58
CA VAL A 119 -0.09 -0.29 -8.00
C VAL A 119 0.43 -1.72 -8.12
N LEU A 120 1.38 -2.12 -7.27
CA LEU A 120 1.88 -3.50 -7.21
C LEU A 120 0.79 -4.49 -6.81
N SER A 121 -0.07 -4.14 -5.84
CA SER A 121 -1.21 -4.97 -5.43
C SER A 121 -2.23 -5.17 -6.55
N VAL A 122 -2.52 -4.11 -7.31
CA VAL A 122 -3.42 -4.17 -8.47
C VAL A 122 -2.80 -5.01 -9.59
N TYR A 123 -1.51 -4.84 -9.87
CA TYR A 123 -0.82 -5.66 -10.86
C TYR A 123 -0.84 -7.15 -10.47
N GLY A 124 -0.64 -7.44 -9.19
CA GLY A 124 -0.81 -8.75 -8.60
C GLY A 124 -2.17 -9.39 -8.83
N TYR A 125 -3.23 -8.59 -8.66
CA TYR A 125 -4.58 -9.01 -8.96
C TYR A 125 -4.76 -9.43 -10.41
N TYR A 126 -4.29 -8.62 -11.37
CA TYR A 126 -4.40 -8.94 -12.80
C TYR A 126 -3.68 -10.23 -13.17
N LEU A 127 -2.46 -10.45 -12.64
CA LEU A 127 -1.71 -11.68 -12.87
C LEU A 127 -2.40 -12.93 -12.30
N TRP A 128 -3.16 -12.77 -11.21
CA TRP A 128 -3.82 -13.88 -10.55
C TRP A 128 -5.22 -14.16 -11.12
N LYS A 129 -5.93 -13.13 -11.62
CA LYS A 129 -7.24 -13.27 -12.28
C LYS A 129 -7.20 -14.29 -13.42
N GLU A 130 -6.08 -14.39 -14.13
CA GLU A 130 -5.91 -15.30 -15.27
C GLU A 130 -5.70 -16.76 -14.83
N LYS A 131 -5.33 -17.00 -13.57
CA LYS A 131 -5.11 -18.32 -12.99
C LYS A 131 -6.31 -18.88 -12.23
N ILE A 132 -7.36 -18.09 -12.01
CA ILE A 132 -8.63 -18.58 -11.48
C ILE A 132 -9.39 -19.20 -12.65
N PRO A 133 -9.53 -20.54 -12.74
CA PRO A 133 -10.40 -21.13 -13.73
C PRO A 133 -11.82 -20.73 -13.33
N LEU A 134 -12.51 -19.95 -14.18
CA LEU A 134 -13.92 -19.55 -14.02
C LEU A 134 -14.91 -20.74 -14.13
N THR A 135 -14.50 -21.95 -13.77
CA THR A 135 -15.33 -23.15 -13.93
C THR A 135 -15.57 -23.82 -12.59
N LYS A 136 -16.64 -23.39 -11.91
CA LYS A 136 -17.62 -24.28 -11.24
C LYS A 136 -18.76 -23.47 -10.61
N HIS A 137 -19.48 -22.69 -11.43
CA HIS A 137 -20.87 -22.35 -11.11
C HIS A 137 -21.79 -23.02 -12.13
N ASN A 138 -21.82 -24.35 -12.07
CA ASN A 138 -22.91 -25.17 -12.62
C ASN A 138 -22.82 -26.58 -12.01
N ARG A 139 -23.22 -26.69 -10.75
CA ARG A 139 -23.84 -27.89 -10.17
C ARG A 139 -24.81 -27.43 -9.09
#